data_AF-A0A6A4QVN8-F1
#
_entry.id   AF-A0A6A4QVN8-F1
#
_cell.length_a   1.000
_cell.length_b   1.000
_cell.length_c   1.000
_cell.angle_alpha   90.00
_cell.angle_beta   90.00
_cell.angle_gamma   90.00
#
_symmetry.space_group_name_H-M   'P 1'
#
loop_
_entity.id
_entity.type
_entity.pdbx_description
1 polymer ?
#
loop_
_entity_poly.entity_id
_entity_poly.type
_entity_poly.pdbx_seq_one_letter_code
_entity_poly.pdbx_strand_id
1 'polypeptide(L)' 'MAKLTLTHISALILLLSGIFMASTEAGPKICEEEIPSDGCNPFVCKLICEDKFKSKTNVDAKCKKVAYDDVCYCGYDC' A
#
# COMPACT_ATOMS: atom_id res chain seq x y z
N MET A 1 -46.48 25.16 19.71
CA MET A 1 -45.08 25.52 19.43
C MET A 1 -44.19 24.43 20.02
N ALA A 2 -43.77 23.46 19.20
CA ALA A 2 -42.96 22.34 19.67
C ALA A 2 -41.52 22.82 19.89
N LYS A 3 -41.08 22.83 21.16
CA LYS A 3 -39.72 23.20 21.55
C LYS A 3 -38.83 21.99 21.28
N LEU A 4 -38.35 21.85 20.05
CA LEU A 4 -37.31 20.87 19.71
C LEU A 4 -36.07 21.22 20.53
N THR A 5 -35.80 20.44 21.57
CA THR A 5 -34.64 20.63 22.43
C THR A 5 -33.39 20.21 21.66
N LEU A 6 -32.37 21.07 21.70
CA LEU A 6 -31.05 20.98 21.06
C LEU A 6 -30.39 19.58 21.16
N THR A 7 -30.75 18.81 22.18
CA THR A 7 -30.30 17.44 22.43
C THR A 7 -30.69 16.43 21.33
N HIS A 8 -31.78 16.66 20.60
CA HIS A 8 -32.23 15.74 19.54
C HIS A 8 -31.40 15.87 18.25
N ILE A 9 -30.92 17.09 17.94
CA ILE A 9 -30.09 17.36 16.75
C ILE A 9 -28.71 16.71 16.91
N SER A 10 -28.17 16.72 18.13
CA SER A 10 -26.84 16.17 18.43
C SER A 10 -26.80 14.64 18.27
N ALA A 11 -27.89 13.94 18.62
CA ALA A 11 -28.01 12.50 18.43
C ALA A 11 -28.07 12.09 16.95
N LEU A 12 -28.67 12.94 16.10
CA LEU A 12 -28.77 12.69 14.65
C LEU A 12 -27.41 12.77 13.95
N ILE A 13 -26.54 13.69 14.40
CA ILE A 13 -25.18 13.85 13.85
C ILE A 13 -24.29 12.64 14.22
N LEU A 14 -24.41 12.12 15.44
CA LEU A 14 -23.64 10.95 15.90
C LEU A 14 -23.99 9.66 15.13
N LEU A 15 -25.24 9.51 14.67
CA LEU A 15 -25.65 8.36 13.85
C LEU A 15 -25.09 8.43 12.41
N LEU A 16 -24.83 9.62 11.88
CA LEU A 16 -24.30 9.82 10.52
C LEU A 16 -22.79 9.63 10.42
N SER A 17 -22.03 9.70 11.51
CA SER A 17 -20.58 9.45 11.50
C SER A 17 -20.22 7.95 11.47
N GLY A 18 -21.20 7.05 11.62
CA GLY A 18 -20.98 5.60 11.62
C GLY A 18 -20.97 4.93 10.23
N ILE A 19 -21.28 5.66 9.16
CA ILE A 19 -21.36 5.13 7.78
C ILE A 19 -20.05 5.27 6.99
N PHE A 20 -19.03 5.92 7.55
CA PHE A 20 -17.69 6.00 6.96
C PHE A 20 -16.73 5.02 7.63
N MET A 21 -17.09 3.74 7.70
CA MET A 21 -16.13 2.67 8.00
C MET A 21 -16.20 1.62 6.90
N ALA A 22 -15.02 1.32 6.37
CA ALA A 22 -14.70 0.29 5.37
C ALA A 22 -14.99 0.63 3.90
N SER A 23 -14.30 1.65 3.37
CA SER A 23 -13.66 1.46 2.07
C SER A 23 -12.40 0.64 2.31
N THR A 24 -12.55 -0.68 2.51
CA THR A 24 -11.43 -1.59 2.29
C THR A 24 -11.25 -1.62 0.78
N GLU A 25 -10.31 -0.81 0.32
CA GLU A 25 -9.95 -0.67 -1.07
C GLU A 25 -9.64 -2.08 -1.59
N ALA A 26 -10.55 -2.65 -2.38
CA ALA A 26 -10.31 -3.89 -3.12
C ALA A 26 -9.38 -3.61 -4.32
N GLY A 27 -8.31 -2.84 -4.07
CA GLY A 27 -7.21 -2.70 -4.99
C GLY A 27 -6.33 -3.96 -4.93
N PRO A 28 -5.57 -4.25 -6.00
CA PRO A 28 -4.56 -5.30 -5.94
C PRO A 28 -3.63 -5.00 -4.76
N LYS A 29 -3.47 -5.97 -3.86
CA LYS A 29 -2.60 -5.79 -2.71
C LYS A 29 -1.16 -5.90 -3.23
N ILE A 30 -0.44 -4.79 -3.22
CA ILE A 30 0.96 -4.79 -3.65
C ILE A 30 1.83 -5.15 -2.44
N CYS A 31 2.59 -6.22 -2.58
CA CYS A 31 3.63 -6.61 -1.64
C CYS A 31 4.98 -6.07 -2.14
N GLU A 32 5.80 -5.55 -1.22
CA GLU A 32 7.14 -5.04 -1.52
C GLU A 32 8.18 -5.79 -0.68
N GLU A 33 9.30 -6.17 -1.30
CA GLU A 33 10.41 -6.83 -0.62
C GLU A 33 11.75 -6.22 -1.06
N GLU A 34 12.65 -6.02 -0.10
CA GLU A 34 14.00 -5.48 -0.32
C GLU A 34 15.00 -6.62 -0.51
N ILE A 35 15.78 -6.58 -1.58
CA ILE A 35 16.84 -7.53 -1.89
C ILE A 35 18.18 -6.79 -1.97
N PRO A 36 19.18 -7.17 -1.15
CA PRO A 36 20.51 -6.58 -1.25
C PRO A 36 21.14 -6.90 -2.61
N SER A 37 21.82 -5.93 -3.20
CA SER A 37 22.47 -6.04 -4.51
C SER A 37 23.85 -5.41 -4.50
N ASP A 38 24.82 -6.02 -5.18
CA ASP A 38 26.17 -5.48 -5.36
C ASP A 38 26.21 -4.38 -6.42
N GLY A 39 25.44 -3.33 -6.21
CA GLY A 39 25.34 -2.21 -7.13
C GLY A 39 23.91 -1.87 -7.50
N CYS A 40 23.68 -0.58 -7.73
CA CYS A 40 22.38 -0.10 -8.17
C CYS A 40 22.21 -0.15 -9.69
N ASN A 41 21.98 -1.35 -10.23
CA ASN A 41 21.69 -1.55 -11.65
C ASN A 41 20.21 -1.95 -11.84
N PRO A 42 19.36 -1.08 -12.42
CA PRO A 42 17.95 -1.36 -12.63
C PRO A 42 17.67 -2.64 -13.42
N PHE A 43 18.53 -2.97 -14.41
CA PHE A 43 18.38 -4.17 -15.22
C PHE A 43 18.66 -5.44 -14.40
N VAL A 44 19.70 -5.40 -13.55
CA VAL A 44 20.03 -6.51 -12.66
C VAL A 44 18.95 -6.68 -11.59
N CYS A 45 18.48 -5.59 -10.99
CA CYS A 45 17.35 -5.64 -10.05
C CYS A 45 16.11 -6.26 -10.67
N LYS A 46 15.78 -5.89 -11.92
CA LYS A 46 14.67 -6.49 -12.65
C LYS A 46 14.82 -8.00 -12.79
N LEU A 47 15.98 -8.47 -13.24
CA LEU A 47 16.24 -9.91 -13.37
C LEU A 47 16.14 -10.65 -12.02
N ILE A 48 16.69 -10.06 -10.95
CA ILE A 48 16.62 -10.65 -9.60
C ILE A 48 15.16 -10.73 -9.12
N CYS A 49 14.40 -9.64 -9.25
CA CYS A 49 12.99 -9.61 -8.84
C CYS A 49 12.16 -10.59 -9.68
N GLU A 50 12.32 -10.61 -10.99
CA GLU A 50 11.60 -11.52 -11.89
C GLU A 50 11.96 -12.99 -11.63
N ASP A 51 13.22 -13.32 -11.34
CA ASP A 51 13.61 -14.70 -11.02
C ASP A 51 13.08 -15.15 -9.65
N LYS A 52 13.24 -14.31 -8.62
CA LYS A 52 12.77 -14.62 -7.26
C LYS A 52 11.25 -14.72 -7.18
N PHE A 53 10.54 -13.82 -7.87
CA PHE A 53 9.08 -13.73 -7.88
C PHE A 53 8.47 -14.22 -9.20
N LYS A 54 9.10 -15.16 -9.90
CA LYS A 54 8.62 -15.70 -11.18
C LYS A 54 7.21 -16.30 -11.15
N SER A 55 6.71 -16.66 -9.97
CA SER A 55 5.36 -17.17 -9.76
C SER A 55 4.33 -16.07 -9.45
N LYS A 56 4.75 -14.80 -9.41
CA LYS A 56 3.91 -13.64 -9.09
C LYS A 56 3.57 -12.87 -10.36
N THR A 57 2.49 -12.10 -10.30
CA THR A 57 2.07 -11.20 -11.38
C THR A 57 2.52 -9.77 -11.08
N ASN A 58 2.65 -8.97 -12.14
CA ASN A 58 3.00 -7.54 -12.06
C ASN A 58 4.28 -7.27 -11.22
N VAL A 59 5.32 -8.06 -11.46
CA VAL A 59 6.62 -7.87 -10.80
C VAL A 59 7.26 -6.57 -11.30
N ASP A 60 7.42 -5.60 -10.41
CA ASP A 60 8.14 -4.35 -10.62
C ASP A 60 9.47 -4.39 -9.86
N ALA A 61 10.48 -3.72 -10.39
CA ALA A 61 11.79 -3.64 -9.77
C ALA A 61 12.30 -2.21 -9.78
N LYS A 62 12.65 -1.70 -8.60
CA LYS A 62 13.26 -0.39 -8.43
C LYS A 62 14.58 -0.55 -7.73
N CYS A 63 15.59 0.13 -8.25
CA CYS A 63 16.84 0.21 -7.53
C CYS A 63 16.88 1.48 -6.69
N LYS A 64 17.33 1.36 -5.43
CA LYS A 64 17.50 2.49 -4.53
C LYS A 64 18.79 2.34 -3.74
N LYS A 65 19.48 3.46 -3.56
CA LYS A 65 20.64 3.55 -2.66
C LYS A 65 20.14 3.88 -1.26
N VAL A 66 20.39 3.02 -0.29
CA VAL A 66 20.03 3.25 1.12
C VAL A 66 21.33 3.44 1.90
N ALA A 67 21.64 4.70 2.17
CA ALA A 67 22.87 5.15 2.84
C ALA A 67 24.17 4.72 2.12
N TYR A 68 24.62 3.48 2.34
CA TYR A 68 25.84 2.90 1.77
C TYR A 68 25.59 1.59 1.03
N ASP A 69 24.36 1.06 1.10
CA ASP A 69 23.98 -0.19 0.47
C ASP A 69 23.13 0.07 -0.77
N ASP A 70 23.41 -0.67 -1.83
CA ASP A 70 22.56 -0.70 -3.02
C ASP A 70 21.53 -1.83 -2.85
N VAL A 71 20.24 -1.50 -2.92
CA VAL A 71 19.15 -2.46 -2.73
C VAL A 71 18.17 -2.42 -3.90
N CYS A 72 17.65 -3.59 -4.23
CA CYS A 72 16.57 -3.78 -5.19
C CYS A 72 15.25 -3.92 -4.44
N TYR A 73 14.32 -3.01 -4.68
CA TYR A 73 12.94 -3.09 -4.22
C TYR A 73 12.11 -3.83 -5.26
N CYS A 74 11.55 -4.97 -4.90
CA CYS A 74 10.68 -5.77 -5.75
C CYS A 74 9.23 -5.61 -5.32
N GLY A 75 8.38 -5.06 -6.18
CA GLY A 75 6.93 -4.99 -5.98
C GLY A 75 6.25 -6.13 -6.73
N TYR A 76 5.22 -6.76 -6.15
CA TYR A 76 4.44 -7.79 -6.83
C TYR A 76 3.02 -7.90 -6.24
N ASP A 77 2.10 -8.47 -7.01
CA ASP A 77 0.75 -8.73 -6.52
C ASP A 77 0.73 -9.84 -5.45
N CYS A 78 0.06 -9.54 -4.35
CA CYS A 78 -0.39 -10.46 -3.31
C CYS A 78 -1.88 -10.20 -3.00
#